data_AF-A0A378MZ93-F1
#
_entry.id   AF-A0A378MZ93-F1
#
_cell.length_a   1.000
_cell.length_b   1.000
_cell.length_c   1.000
_cell.angle_alpha   90.00
_cell.angle_beta   90.00
_cell.angle_gamma   90.00
#
_symmetry.space_group_name_H-M   'P 1'
#
loop_
_entity.id
_entity.type
_entity.pdbx_description
1 polymer ?
#
loop_
_entity_poly.entity_id
_entity_poly.type
_entity_poly.pdbx_seq_one_letter_code
_entity_poly.pdbx_strand_id
1 'polypeptide(L)' 'MSEQRQNPEEQKSEEQKINVEVLYAYPDKYFLKKLQVPQNATIQTIILLSGVLEKYTEIDLRENKVGIFSRPQN' A
#
# COMPACT_ATOMS: atom_id res chain seq x y z
N MET A 1 -15.58 1.05 41.13
CA MET A 1 -15.95 0.18 40.00
C MET A 1 -15.28 0.79 38.78
N SER A 2 -13.99 0.49 38.53
CA SER A 2 -13.54 -0.68 37.73
C SER A 2 -14.16 -0.58 36.34
N GLU A 3 -13.46 -0.17 35.28
CA GLU A 3 -12.27 -0.84 34.75
C GLU A 3 -11.42 0.13 33.90
N GLN A 4 -10.14 0.24 34.23
CA GLN A 4 -9.11 0.56 33.24
C GLN A 4 -8.93 -0.68 32.36
N ARG A 5 -9.14 -0.54 31.06
CA ARG A 5 -8.35 -1.28 30.07
C ARG A 5 -7.54 -0.27 29.28
N GLN A 6 -6.33 -0.06 29.78
CA GLN A 6 -5.22 0.41 28.97
C GLN A 6 -5.10 -0.47 27.72
N ASN A 7 -4.99 0.13 26.54
CA ASN A 7 -4.02 -0.29 25.53
C ASN A 7 -3.49 0.98 24.82
N PRO A 8 -2.43 1.58 25.39
CA PRO A 8 -1.56 2.55 24.75
C PRO A 8 -0.45 1.80 23.99
N GLU A 9 -0.41 1.91 22.67
CA GLU A 9 0.71 1.60 21.74
C GLU A 9 0.10 1.72 20.33
N GLU A 10 0.25 2.84 19.62
CA GLU A 10 1.44 3.12 18.83
C GLU A 10 1.69 4.64 18.76
N GLN A 11 2.63 5.13 19.57
CA GLN A 11 3.52 6.16 19.06
C GLN A 11 4.36 5.50 17.96
N LYS A 12 4.23 5.92 16.71
CA LYS A 12 5.27 5.62 15.73
C LYS A 12 5.50 6.79 14.80
N SER A 13 6.27 7.73 15.36
CA SER A 13 7.19 8.65 14.69
C SER A 13 6.56 9.63 13.70
N GLU A 14 7.22 10.75 13.46
CA GLU A 14 7.07 11.50 12.21
C GLU A 14 7.50 10.59 11.05
N GLU A 15 6.66 9.63 10.68
CA GLU A 15 6.98 8.73 9.61
C GLU A 15 6.73 9.50 8.32
N GLN A 16 7.81 9.93 7.68
CA GLN A 16 7.79 10.57 6.37
C GLN A 16 6.88 9.74 5.47
N LYS A 17 5.67 10.24 5.19
CA LYS A 17 4.72 9.52 4.36
C LYS A 17 4.98 9.91 2.92
N ILE A 18 5.23 8.90 2.10
CA ILE A 18 5.43 9.09 0.66
C ILE A 18 4.09 8.86 -0.06
N ASN A 19 3.87 9.64 -1.11
CA ASN A 19 2.76 9.40 -2.02
C ASN A 19 3.21 8.37 -3.06
N VAL A 20 2.51 7.24 -3.11
CA VAL A 20 2.76 6.18 -4.08
C VAL A 20 1.51 5.95 -4.93
N GLU A 21 1.72 5.54 -6.17
CA GLU A 21 0.65 5.21 -7.10
C GLU A 21 0.76 3.73 -7.46
N VAL A 22 -0.29 2.97 -7.19
CA VAL A 22 -0.41 1.57 -7.61
C VAL A 22 -1.21 1.54 -8.89
N LEU A 23 -0.54 1.15 -9.97
CA LEU A 23 -1.13 0.94 -11.29
C LEU A 23 -1.10 -0.56 -11.62
N TYR A 24 -2.27 -1.11 -11.92
CA TYR A 24 -2.42 -2.42 -12.53
C TYR A 24 -3.08 -2.25 -13.89
N ALA A 25 -2.39 -2.65 -14.95
CA ALA A 25 -2.86 -2.52 -16.32
C ALA A 25 -3.10 -3.91 -16.91
N TYR A 26 -4.33 -4.17 -17.35
CA TYR A 26 -4.75 -5.38 -18.04
C TYR A 26 -5.41 -4.97 -19.38
N PRO A 27 -5.37 -5.80 -20.43
CA PRO A 27 -5.89 -5.43 -21.76
C PRO A 27 -7.32 -4.89 -21.76
N ASP A 28 -8.18 -5.39 -20.88
CA ASP A 28 -9.61 -5.00 -20.81
C ASP A 28 -9.91 -3.99 -19.68
N LYS A 29 -8.99 -3.82 -18.73
CA LYS A 29 -9.23 -3.07 -17.49
C LYS A 29 -7.95 -2.51 -16.91
N TYR A 30 -8.02 -1.28 -16.41
CA TYR A 30 -6.93 -0.68 -15.66
C TYR A 30 -7.39 -0.29 -14.26
N PHE A 31 -6.45 -0.25 -13.34
CA PHE A 31 -6.63 0.18 -11.97
C PHE A 31 -5.49 1.11 -11.61
N LEU A 32 -5.82 2.35 -11.27
CA LEU A 32 -4.86 3.31 -10.75
C LEU A 32 -5.39 3.81 -9.42
N LYS A 33 -4.58 3.68 -8.37
CA LYS A 33 -4.91 4.18 -7.05
C LYS A 33 -3.72 4.85 -6.42
N LYS A 34 -3.91 6.10 -5.99
CA LYS A 34 -2.92 6.85 -5.22
C LYS A 34 -3.17 6.57 -3.75
N LEU A 35 -2.11 6.27 -3.00
CA LEU A 35 -2.18 6.08 -1.57
C LEU A 35 -0.96 6.69 -0.90
N GLN A 36 -1.17 7.16 0.32
CA GLN A 36 -0.13 7.73 1.15
C GLN A 36 0.30 6.67 2.15
N VAL A 37 1.55 6.23 2.03
CA VAL A 37 2.13 5.12 2.81
C VAL A 37 3.37 5.61 3.55
N PRO A 38 3.74 4.99 4.67
CA PRO A 38 4.98 5.33 5.35
C PRO A 38 6.18 5.04 4.44
N GLN A 39 7.26 5.83 4.51
CA GLN A 39 8.46 5.66 3.68
C GLN A 39 9.12 4.28 3.85
N ASN A 40 8.95 3.63 5.01
CA ASN A 40 9.43 2.27 5.26
C ASN A 40 8.45 1.18 4.81
N ALA A 41 7.34 1.53 4.15
CA ALA A 41 6.37 0.57 3.67
C ALA A 41 7.00 -0.35 2.61
N THR A 42 6.73 -1.64 2.75
CA THR A 42 7.12 -2.61 1.71
C THR A 42 6.13 -2.58 0.56
N ILE A 43 6.59 -2.98 -0.63
CA ILE A 43 5.74 -3.08 -1.83
C ILE A 43 4.52 -3.96 -1.56
N GLN A 44 4.69 -5.07 -0.85
CA GLN A 44 3.59 -5.97 -0.51
C GLN A 44 2.54 -5.27 0.36
N THR A 45 2.97 -4.51 1.37
CA THR A 45 2.07 -3.69 2.20
C THR A 45 1.35 -2.65 1.37
N ILE A 46 2.04 -1.97 0.46
CA ILE A 46 1.45 -0.95 -0.43
C ILE A 46 0.35 -1.56 -1.31
N ILE A 47 0.62 -2.73 -1.89
CA ILE A 47 -0.34 -3.44 -2.74
C ILE A 47 -1.56 -3.89 -1.91
N LEU A 48 -1.33 -4.43 -0.71
CA LEU A 48 -2.41 -4.79 0.21
C LEU A 48 -3.26 -3.58 0.59
N LEU A 49 -2.64 -2.46 0.98
CA LEU A 49 -3.32 -1.21 1.31
C LEU A 49 -4.09 -0.60 0.13
N SER A 50 -3.62 -0.81 -1.10
CA SER A 50 -4.33 -0.33 -2.29
C SER A 50 -5.67 -1.05 -2.50
N GLY A 51 -5.82 -2.26 -1.96
CA GLY A 51 -6.98 -3.12 -2.18
C GLY A 51 -7.06 -3.70 -3.60
N VAL A 52 -5.97 -3.62 -4.38
CA VAL A 52 -5.93 -4.15 -5.75
C VAL A 52 -6.10 -5.67 -5.77
N LEU A 53 -5.58 -6.37 -4.76
CA LEU A 53 -5.74 -7.82 -4.57
C LEU A 53 -7.19 -8.20 -4.26
N GLU A 54 -7.90 -7.38 -3.48
CA GLU A 54 -9.31 -7.60 -3.16
C GLU A 54 -10.20 -7.36 -4.38
N LYS A 55 -9.84 -6.37 -5.21
CA LYS A 55 -10.57 -6.06 -6.44
C LYS A 55 -10.26 -7.05 -7.57
N TYR A 56 -9.03 -7.54 -7.62
CA TYR A 56 -8.53 -8.47 -8.63
C TYR A 56 -7.84 -9.64 -7.95
N THR A 57 -8.62 -10.64 -7.57
CA THR A 57 -8.12 -11.90 -6.97
C THR A 57 -7.30 -12.74 -7.94
N GLU A 58 -7.27 -12.38 -9.22
CA GLU A 58 -6.39 -12.97 -10.26
C GLU A 58 -4.93 -12.51 -10.15
N ILE A 59 -4.65 -11.45 -9.39
CA ILE A 59 -3.30 -10.95 -9.17
C ILE A 59 -2.65 -11.79 -8.06
N ASP A 60 -1.72 -12.65 -8.43
CA ASP A 60 -0.84 -13.34 -7.50
C ASP A 60 0.56 -12.71 -7.52
N LEU A 61 1.03 -12.19 -6.38
CA LEU A 61 2.34 -11.53 -6.26
C LEU A 61 3.55 -12.45 -6.45
N ARG A 62 3.36 -13.77 -6.42
CA ARG A 62 4.42 -14.76 -6.65
C ARG A 62 4.61 -15.04 -8.13
N GLU A 63 3.52 -15.00 -8.89
CA GLU A 63 3.51 -15.26 -10.33
C GLU A 63 3.60 -13.97 -11.16
N ASN A 64 2.94 -12.89 -10.71
CA ASN A 64 2.87 -11.63 -11.43
C ASN A 64 4.09 -10.76 -11.15
N LYS A 65 4.75 -10.33 -12.22
CA LYS A 65 5.88 -9.40 -12.13
C LYS A 65 5.39 -8.03 -11.68
N VAL A 66 5.85 -7.60 -10.51
CA VAL A 66 5.70 -6.23 -10.02
C VAL A 66 6.94 -5.42 -10.39
N GLY A 67 6.72 -4.29 -11.06
CA GLY A 67 7.76 -3.32 -11.36
C GLY A 67 7.60 -2.08 -10.48
N ILE A 68 8.71 -1.52 -10.00
CA ILE A 68 8.71 -0.22 -9.32
C ILE A 68 9.10 0.83 -10.35
N PHE A 69 8.24 1.83 -10.54
CA PHE A 69 8.54 2.97 -11.39
C PHE A 69 8.59 4.24 -10.54
N SER A 70 9.76 4.85 -10.48
CA SER A 70 9.96 6.12 -9.80
C SER A 70 10.10 7.23 -10.84
N ARG A 71 9.18 8.20 -10.86
CA ARG A 71 9.38 9.43 -11.63
C ARG A 71 10.15 10.43 -10.77
N PRO A 72 11.35 10.87 -11.16
CA PRO A 72 11.96 12.03 -10.53
C PRO A 72 11.11 13.26 -10.85
N GLN A 73 10.53 13.88 -9.82
CA GLN A 73 9.90 15.18 -9.94
C GLN A 73 11.04 16.21 -9.88
N ASN A 74 11.37 16.82 -11.03
CA ASN A 74 12.46 17.76 -11.19
C ASN A 74 11.99 19.22 -11.16
#